data_AF-A0A7W5UWR1-F1
#
_entry.id   AF-A0A7W5UWR1-F1
#
_cell.length_a   1.000
_cell.length_b   1.000
_cell.length_c   1.000
_cell.angle_alpha   90.00
_cell.angle_beta   90.00
_cell.angle_gamma   90.00
#
_symmetry.space_group_name_H-M   'P 1'
#
loop_
_entity.id
_entity.type
_entity.pdbx_description
1 polymer ?
#
loop_
_entity_poly.entity_id
_entity_poly.type
_entity_poly.pdbx_seq_one_letter_code
_entity_poly.pdbx_strand_id
1 'polypeptide(L)' 'MSYVELSDVGFVDVAGVTALAITAMNLPDGRVVVEHPPPHLPRVLEMFWPNLHQIEVAPR' A
#
# COMPACT_ATOMS: atom_id res chain seq x y z
N MET A 1 -12.17 5.05 5.33
CA MET A 1 -10.83 5.12 4.73
C MET A 1 -9.84 5.02 5.87
N SER A 2 -8.79 4.23 5.71
CA SER A 2 -7.72 4.06 6.69
C SER A 2 -6.42 4.60 6.10
N TYR A 3 -5.66 5.38 6.87
CA TYR A 3 -4.45 6.03 6.39
C TYR A 3 -3.20 5.34 6.94
N VAL A 4 -2.18 5.20 6.11
CA VAL A 4 -0.86 4.70 6.49
C VAL A 4 0.17 5.71 6.01
N GLU A 5 0.73 6.45 6.95
CA GLU A 5 1.79 7.45 6.73
C GLU A 5 3.16 6.76 6.77
N LEU A 6 3.97 6.94 5.73
CA LEU A 6 5.25 6.26 5.54
C LEU A 6 6.44 7.22 5.35
N SER A 7 6.31 8.51 5.69
CA SER A 7 7.37 9.51 5.52
C SER A 7 8.72 9.13 6.13
N ASP A 8 8.70 8.43 7.27
CA ASP A 8 9.91 8.00 7.99
C ASP A 8 10.37 6.57 7.61
N VAL A 9 9.67 5.92 6.67
CA VAL A 9 10.00 4.57 6.22
C VAL A 9 10.90 4.65 4.99
N GLY A 10 12.18 4.33 5.18
CA GLY A 10 13.15 4.32 4.07
C GLY A 10 12.96 3.17 3.08
N PHE A 11 12.46 2.02 3.55
CA PHE A 11 12.29 0.81 2.73
C PHE A 11 11.21 -0.14 3.26
N VAL A 12 10.57 -0.87 2.34
CA VAL A 12 9.61 -1.95 2.63
C VAL A 12 9.89 -3.10 1.66
N ASP A 13 10.13 -4.32 2.15
CA ASP A 13 10.33 -5.46 1.26
C ASP A 13 9.01 -6.02 0.70
N VAL A 14 9.10 -7.08 -0.12
CA VAL A 14 7.93 -7.73 -0.71
C VAL A 14 7.00 -8.31 0.36
N ALA A 15 7.54 -8.80 1.48
CA ALA A 15 6.73 -9.33 2.57
C ALA A 15 5.92 -8.24 3.27
N GLY A 16 6.52 -7.06 3.50
CA GLY A 16 5.82 -5.89 4.02
C GLY A 16 4.72 -5.38 3.07
N VAL A 17 4.99 -5.34 1.76
CA VAL A 17 3.96 -4.99 0.76
C VAL A 17 2.84 -6.04 0.73
N THR A 18 3.17 -7.32 0.89
CA THR A 18 2.20 -8.41 0.98
C THR A 18 1.30 -8.25 2.20
N ALA A 19 1.88 -7.92 3.36
CA ALA A 19 1.12 -7.66 4.57
C ALA A 19 0.14 -6.50 4.38
N LEU A 20 0.60 -5.39 3.77
CA LEU A 20 -0.26 -4.25 3.44
C LEU A 20 -1.43 -4.65 2.51
N ALA A 21 -1.15 -5.42 1.46
CA ALA A 21 -2.16 -5.91 0.52
C ALA A 21 -3.20 -6.80 1.23
N ILE A 22 -2.75 -7.75 2.05
CA ILE A 22 -3.63 -8.63 2.83
C ILE A 22 -4.47 -7.81 3.81
N THR A 23 -3.89 -6.83 4.50
CA THR A 23 -4.64 -5.94 5.38
C THR A 23 -5.72 -5.19 4.63
N ALA A 24 -5.41 -4.64 3.45
CA ALA A 24 -6.38 -3.91 2.63
C ALA A 24 -7.50 -4.81 2.10
N MET A 25 -7.20 -6.05 1.68
CA MET A 25 -8.20 -7.02 1.22
C MET A 25 -9.15 -7.49 2.33
N ASN A 26 -8.71 -7.46 3.59
CA ASN A 26 -9.51 -7.88 4.73
C ASN A 26 -10.26 -6.74 5.43
N LEU A 27 -10.20 -5.51 4.89
CA LEU A 27 -11.03 -4.43 5.40
C LEU A 27 -12.51 -4.75 5.08
N PRO A 28 -13.41 -4.72 6.09
CA PRO A 28 -14.82 -5.00 5.87
C PRO A 28 -15.45 -4.07 4.84
N ASP A 29 -15.08 -2.80 4.90
CA ASP A 29 -15.44 -1.75 3.96
C ASP A 29 -14.30 -0.73 3.83
N GLY A 30 -14.18 -0.14 2.63
CA GLY A 30 -13.29 0.99 2.38
C GLY A 30 -11.95 0.61 1.73
N ARG A 31 -10.97 1.50 1.92
CA ARG A 31 -9.64 1.42 1.30
C ARG A 31 -8.58 1.96 2.23
N VAL A 32 -7.35 1.48 2.04
CA VAL A 32 -6.13 2.01 2.64
C VAL A 32 -5.57 3.09 1.73
N VAL A 33 -5.30 4.27 2.26
CA VAL A 33 -4.56 5.33 1.58
C VAL A 33 -3.14 5.33 2.12
N VAL A 34 -2.15 5.14 1.25
CA VAL A 34 -0.73 5.18 1.59
C VAL A 34 -0.19 6.56 1.30
N GLU A 35 0.24 7.26 2.33
CA GLU A 35 0.83 8.60 2.25
C GLU A 35 2.36 8.50 2.30
N HIS A 36 3.02 9.34 1.50
CA HIS A 36 4.48 9.39 1.34
C HIS A 36 5.15 8.01 1.14
N PRO A 37 4.70 7.19 0.16
CA PRO A 37 5.22 5.84 -0.03
C PRO A 37 6.71 5.85 -0.38
N PRO A 38 7.47 4.83 0.08
CA PRO A 38 8.79 4.54 -0.46
C PRO A 38 8.71 4.33 -1.99
N PRO A 39 9.71 4.80 -2.79
CA PRO A 39 9.59 4.86 -4.26
C PRO A 39 9.26 3.55 -4.96
N HIS A 40 9.68 2.42 -4.38
CA HIS A 40 9.47 1.09 -4.96
C HIS A 40 8.10 0.48 -4.63
N LEU A 41 7.42 0.95 -3.58
CA LEU A 41 6.15 0.39 -3.12
C LEU A 41 5.07 0.39 -4.21
N PRO A 42 4.81 1.49 -4.94
CA PRO A 42 3.79 1.52 -5.99
C PRO A 42 4.10 0.50 -7.10
N ARG A 43 5.39 0.36 -7.45
CA ARG A 43 5.82 -0.58 -8.49
C ARG A 43 5.65 -2.04 -8.08
N VAL A 44 5.90 -2.37 -6.82
CA VAL A 44 5.68 -3.73 -6.29
C VAL A 44 4.19 -4.04 -6.25
N LEU A 45 3.35 -3.10 -5.79
CA LEU A 45 1.89 -3.28 -5.81
C LEU A 45 1.36 -3.50 -7.22
N GLU A 46 1.79 -2.71 -8.20
CA GLU A 46 1.40 -2.87 -9.60
C GLU A 46 1.80 -4.26 -10.16
N MET A 47 2.99 -4.75 -9.81
CA MET A 47 3.52 -6.01 -10.34
C MET A 47 2.77 -7.24 -9.82
N PHE A 48 2.40 -7.26 -8.54
CA PHE A 48 1.83 -8.43 -7.88
C PHE A 48 0.32 -8.33 -7.64
N TRP A 49 -0.23 -7.11 -7.57
CA TRP A 49 -1.64 -6.83 -7.30
C TRP A 49 -2.19 -5.71 -8.20
N PRO A 50 -2.10 -5.83 -9.54
CA PRO A 50 -2.50 -4.76 -10.48
C PRO A 50 -3.97 -4.34 -10.38
N ASN A 51 -4.84 -5.20 -9.82
CA ASN A 51 -6.28 -4.98 -9.72
C ASN A 51 -6.75 -4.76 -8.26
N LEU A 52 -5.84 -4.46 -7.34
CA LEU A 52 -6.19 -4.24 -5.93
C LEU A 52 -6.65 -2.80 -5.70
N HIS A 53 -7.96 -2.58 -5.82
CA HIS A 53 -8.59 -1.27 -5.66
C HIS A 53 -8.75 -0.82 -4.19
N GLN A 54 -8.50 -1.73 -3.24
CA GLN A 54 -8.56 -1.44 -1.80
C GLN A 54 -7.32 -0.68 -1.29
N ILE A 55 -6.31 -0.46 -2.14
CA ILE A 55 -5.17 0.43 -1.85
C ILE A 55 -5.18 1.61 -2.82
N GLU A 56 -5.15 2.80 -2.25
CA GLU A 56 -4.86 4.04 -2.93
C GLU A 56 -3.46 4.50 -2.51
N VAL A 57 -2.61 4.80 -3.49
CA VAL A 57 -1.29 5.38 -3.23
C VAL A 57 -1.39 6.87 -3.53
N ALA A 58 -1.20 7.71 -2.51
CA ALA A 58 -1.23 9.14 -2.70
C ALA A 58 -0.08 9.58 -3.63
N PRO A 59 -0.34 10.44 -4.64
CA PRO A 59 0.73 11.05 -5.41
C PRO A 59 1.65 11.82 -4.46
N ARG A 60 2.95 11.78 -4.75
CA ARG A 60 3.96 12.57 -4.01
C ARG A 60 3.80 14.06 -4.24
#